data_AF-T0RLN8-F1
#
_entry.id   AF-T0RLN8-F1
#
_cell.length_a   1.000
_cell.length_b   1.000
_cell.length_c   1.000
_cell.angle_alpha   90.00
_cell.angle_beta   90.00
_cell.angle_gamma   90.00
#
_symmetry.space_group_name_H-M   'P 1'
#
loop_
_entity.id
_entity.type
_entity.pdbx_description
1 polymer ?
#
loop_
_entity_poly.entity_id
_entity_poly.type
_entity_poly.pdbx_seq_one_letter_code
_entity_poly.pdbx_strand_id
1 'polypeptide(L)'
;MYKVILLNFLILISSFSWAQDSARNQIEQFDLTYYHPENFGLRDLTFEIRIENLLEQLNANKTLGKLEDVYFKIFWIFPGQYHIEVNGLPNGFNEIKQQLRNLIKPRLDFVIPQKLLDGVRSYDLSMSKSGNVNIVKAEDKTHTRQVNEIQLKFEENGKMIEYKTSSPVGVSTTTFEQSKKNWSHNKWVADKIIVESIQGIQIGKVISSITYLNEGGFGLPEKVEIVTKHEIVAPEKDKKVRKNIAEDKIIYKFSKYMVNTGSAKKEILKGQ
;
A
#
# COMPACT_ATOMS: atom_id res chain seq x y z
N MET A 1 40.27 -29.01 20.30
CA MET A 1 38.91 -28.57 20.66
C MET A 1 38.61 -27.14 20.18
N TYR A 2 39.39 -26.12 20.59
CA TYR A 2 39.17 -24.72 20.19
C TYR A 2 39.13 -24.45 18.68
N LYS A 3 39.98 -25.10 17.86
CA LYS A 3 39.94 -24.97 16.39
C LYS A 3 38.64 -25.48 15.76
N VAL A 4 38.02 -26.53 16.32
CA VAL A 4 36.76 -27.10 15.83
C VAL A 4 35.59 -26.21 16.24
N ILE A 5 35.64 -25.61 17.43
CA ILE A 5 34.62 -24.66 17.90
C ILE A 5 34.66 -23.37 17.07
N LEU A 6 35.86 -22.84 16.79
CA LEU A 6 36.03 -21.63 15.99
C LEU A 6 35.55 -21.82 14.54
N LEU A 7 35.82 -23.00 13.95
CA LEU A 7 35.37 -23.33 12.59
C LEU A 7 33.84 -23.48 12.51
N ASN A 8 33.22 -24.16 13.47
CA ASN A 8 31.75 -24.26 13.54
C ASN A 8 31.10 -22.89 13.78
N PHE A 9 31.71 -22.02 14.57
CA PHE A 9 31.24 -20.66 14.78
C PHE A 9 31.32 -19.82 13.50
N LEU A 10 32.41 -19.93 12.73
CA LEU A 10 32.59 -19.23 11.45
C LEU A 10 31.55 -19.69 10.40
N ILE A 11 31.27 -21.00 10.33
CA ILE A 11 30.26 -21.57 9.43
C ILE A 11 28.85 -21.05 9.77
N LEU A 12 28.51 -20.96 11.06
CA LEU A 12 27.21 -20.45 11.51
C LEU A 12 27.02 -18.96 11.18
N ILE A 13 28.05 -18.13 11.36
CA ILE A 13 28.00 -16.70 10.99
C ILE A 13 27.82 -16.55 9.48
N SER A 14 28.56 -17.32 8.67
CA SER A 14 28.44 -17.24 7.21
C SER A 14 27.05 -17.68 6.72
N SER A 15 26.46 -18.71 7.31
CA SER A 15 25.12 -19.19 6.95
C SER A 15 24.03 -18.14 7.22
N PHE A 16 24.18 -17.36 8.29
CA PHE A 16 23.23 -16.32 8.67
C PHE A 16 23.27 -15.13 7.69
N SER A 17 24.47 -14.68 7.28
CA SER A 17 24.61 -13.61 6.29
C SER A 17 24.00 -14.00 4.93
N TRP A 18 24.19 -15.23 4.47
CA TRP A 18 23.65 -15.69 3.19
C TRP A 18 22.10 -15.81 3.20
N ALA A 19 21.52 -16.18 4.34
CA ALA A 19 20.06 -16.22 4.50
C ALA A 19 19.44 -14.82 4.46
N GLN A 20 20.12 -13.83 5.05
CA GLN A 20 19.68 -12.44 5.01
C GLN A 20 19.84 -11.82 3.61
N ASP A 21 20.95 -12.09 2.92
CA ASP A 21 21.20 -11.60 1.56
C ASP A 21 20.23 -12.22 0.54
N SER A 22 19.94 -13.52 0.64
CA SER A 22 18.96 -14.17 -0.24
C SER A 22 17.54 -13.65 -0.03
N ALA A 23 17.12 -13.46 1.22
CA ALA A 23 15.83 -12.86 1.54
C ALA A 23 15.71 -11.43 0.98
N ARG A 24 16.77 -10.62 1.16
CA ARG A 24 16.83 -9.26 0.62
C ARG A 24 16.78 -9.24 -0.90
N ASN A 25 17.58 -10.07 -1.56
CA ASN A 25 17.61 -10.19 -3.02
C ASN A 25 16.22 -10.55 -3.56
N GLN A 26 15.48 -11.44 -2.90
CA GLN A 26 14.12 -11.79 -3.30
C GLN A 26 13.16 -10.59 -3.25
N ILE A 27 13.27 -9.74 -2.23
CA ILE A 27 12.47 -8.51 -2.11
C ILE A 27 12.87 -7.49 -3.19
N GLU A 28 14.17 -7.32 -3.43
CA GLU A 28 14.69 -6.45 -4.49
C GLU A 28 14.22 -6.90 -5.88
N GLN A 29 14.17 -8.22 -6.14
CA GLN A 29 13.61 -8.76 -7.38
C GLN A 29 12.11 -8.44 -7.53
N PHE A 30 11.34 -8.44 -6.43
CA PHE A 30 9.96 -7.97 -6.49
C PHE A 30 9.89 -6.48 -6.86
N ASP A 31 10.65 -5.62 -6.19
CA ASP A 31 10.67 -4.18 -6.48
C ASP A 31 11.14 -3.87 -7.93
N LEU A 32 11.95 -4.75 -8.52
CA LEU A 32 12.36 -4.67 -9.93
C LEU A 32 11.30 -5.19 -10.91
N THR A 33 10.49 -6.17 -10.50
CA THR A 33 9.47 -6.81 -11.36
C THR A 33 8.09 -6.17 -11.22
N TYR A 34 7.84 -5.42 -10.16
CA TYR A 34 6.66 -4.61 -9.94
C TYR A 34 6.76 -3.25 -10.65
N TYR A 35 5.63 -2.71 -11.07
CA TYR A 35 5.58 -1.44 -11.79
C TYR A 35 5.70 -0.26 -10.82
N HIS A 36 6.84 0.44 -10.90
CA HIS A 36 7.05 1.73 -10.27
C HIS A 36 7.24 2.80 -11.36
N PRO A 37 6.29 3.75 -11.53
CA PRO A 37 6.37 4.78 -12.57
C PRO A 37 7.68 5.60 -12.55
N GLU A 38 8.22 5.82 -11.36
CA GLU A 38 9.49 6.54 -11.11
C GLU A 38 10.73 5.89 -11.75
N ASN A 39 10.70 4.56 -11.95
CA ASN A 39 11.77 3.84 -12.63
C ASN A 39 11.73 4.07 -14.16
N PHE A 40 10.60 4.56 -14.69
CA PHE A 40 10.38 4.83 -16.11
C PHE A 40 10.37 6.33 -16.44
N GLY A 41 10.86 7.17 -15.53
CA GLY A 41 11.04 8.60 -15.78
C GLY A 41 9.94 9.51 -15.24
N LEU A 42 9.01 9.01 -14.43
CA LEU A 42 8.10 9.89 -13.68
C LEU A 42 8.91 10.65 -12.62
N ARG A 43 8.94 11.98 -12.72
CA ARG A 43 9.70 12.87 -11.81
C ARG A 43 8.85 13.97 -11.19
N ASP A 44 7.80 14.40 -11.87
CA ASP A 44 6.84 15.41 -11.40
C ASP A 44 5.44 14.96 -11.82
N LEU A 45 4.49 15.00 -10.89
CA LEU A 45 3.11 14.58 -11.14
C LEU A 45 2.15 15.51 -10.40
N THR A 46 1.17 16.05 -11.12
CA THR A 46 0.01 16.73 -10.51
C THR A 46 -1.27 16.06 -10.97
N PHE A 47 -2.24 15.90 -10.07
CA PHE A 47 -3.54 15.33 -10.41
C PHE A 47 -4.62 15.70 -9.39
N GLU A 48 -5.88 15.44 -9.74
CA GLU A 48 -7.04 15.63 -8.89
C GLU A 48 -7.66 14.29 -8.47
N ILE A 49 -8.09 14.18 -7.22
CA ILE A 49 -8.92 13.07 -6.71
C ILE A 49 -10.29 13.61 -6.28
N ARG A 50 -11.35 12.94 -6.69
CA ARG A 50 -12.72 13.13 -6.19
C ARG A 50 -13.21 11.84 -5.52
N ILE A 51 -13.93 11.99 -4.42
CA ILE A 51 -14.57 10.88 -3.72
C ILE A 51 -16.07 10.95 -3.99
N GLU A 52 -16.65 9.85 -4.48
CA GLU A 52 -18.09 9.75 -4.70
C GLU A 52 -18.85 9.90 -3.37
N ASN A 53 -19.95 10.66 -3.39
CA ASN A 53 -20.81 10.98 -2.24
C ASN A 53 -20.16 11.82 -1.11
N LEU A 54 -18.87 12.19 -1.20
CA LEU A 54 -18.23 13.05 -0.19
C LEU A 54 -18.90 14.43 -0.11
N LEU A 55 -19.22 15.03 -1.26
CA LEU A 55 -19.87 16.34 -1.32
C LEU A 55 -21.22 16.32 -0.58
N GLU A 56 -22.02 15.27 -0.80
CA GLU A 56 -23.31 15.09 -0.14
C GLU A 56 -23.16 14.91 1.37
N GLN A 57 -22.17 14.11 1.80
CA GLN A 57 -21.86 13.91 3.22
C GLN A 57 -21.42 15.20 3.91
N LEU A 58 -20.59 16.01 3.25
CA LEU A 58 -20.16 17.31 3.78
C LEU A 58 -21.31 18.31 3.81
N ASN A 59 -22.15 18.35 2.77
CA ASN A 59 -23.33 19.23 2.73
C ASN A 59 -24.42 18.85 3.73
N ALA A 60 -24.49 17.57 4.15
CA ALA A 60 -25.35 17.16 5.25
C ALA A 60 -24.94 17.84 6.58
N ASN A 61 -23.68 18.23 6.71
CA ASN A 61 -23.21 19.05 7.82
C ASN A 61 -23.47 20.54 7.54
N LYS A 62 -24.56 21.06 8.10
CA LYS A 62 -25.03 22.44 7.91
C LYS A 62 -24.01 23.53 8.27
N THR A 63 -22.95 23.22 9.03
CA THR A 63 -21.93 24.20 9.44
C THR A 63 -21.02 24.66 8.30
N LEU A 64 -20.91 23.88 7.21
CA LEU A 64 -20.00 24.18 6.10
C LEU A 64 -20.60 25.12 5.04
N GLY A 65 -21.88 25.46 5.16
CA GLY A 65 -22.63 26.11 4.08
C GLY A 65 -22.90 25.14 2.92
N LYS A 66 -23.31 25.68 1.77
CA LYS A 66 -23.55 24.90 0.56
C LYS A 66 -22.25 24.81 -0.26
N LEU A 67 -21.69 23.61 -0.33
CA LEU A 67 -20.52 23.28 -1.15
C LEU A 67 -20.96 22.83 -2.54
N GLU A 68 -20.22 23.24 -3.58
CA GLU A 68 -20.51 22.90 -4.98
C GLU A 68 -19.63 21.78 -5.53
N ASP A 69 -18.33 21.80 -5.25
CA ASP A 69 -17.37 20.76 -5.60
C ASP A 69 -16.35 20.65 -4.48
N VAL A 70 -15.93 19.43 -4.13
CA VAL A 70 -14.85 19.17 -3.17
C VAL A 70 -13.93 18.13 -3.78
N TYR A 71 -12.67 18.52 -3.97
CA TYR A 71 -11.66 17.67 -4.58
C TYR A 71 -10.30 17.91 -3.95
N PHE A 72 -9.43 16.93 -4.13
CA PHE A 72 -8.07 16.95 -3.66
C PHE A 72 -7.16 17.20 -4.84
N LYS A 73 -6.25 18.15 -4.71
CA LYS A 73 -5.19 18.37 -5.70
C LYS A 73 -3.87 17.91 -5.11
N ILE A 74 -3.24 16.96 -5.79
CA ILE A 74 -2.03 16.31 -5.33
C ILE A 74 -0.89 16.80 -6.20
N PHE A 75 0.19 17.20 -5.56
CA PHE A 75 1.46 17.51 -6.18
C PHE A 75 2.48 16.53 -5.65
N TRP A 76 3.19 15.84 -6.54
CA TRP A 76 4.24 14.90 -6.17
C TRP A 76 5.49 15.18 -7.01
N ILE A 77 6.64 15.12 -6.35
CA ILE A 77 7.95 15.19 -6.99
C ILE A 77 8.86 14.07 -6.47
N PHE A 78 9.65 13.52 -7.37
CA PHE A 78 10.66 12.54 -7.03
C PHE A 78 11.84 13.20 -6.27
N PRO A 79 12.40 12.56 -5.22
CA PRO A 79 11.97 11.31 -4.60
C PRO A 79 10.96 11.54 -3.46
N GLY A 80 9.71 11.11 -3.65
CA GLY A 80 8.73 10.92 -2.57
C GLY A 80 8.14 12.16 -1.91
N GLN A 81 8.52 13.38 -2.29
CA GLN A 81 7.92 14.59 -1.71
C GLN A 81 6.55 14.84 -2.34
N TYR A 82 5.56 15.19 -1.51
CA TYR A 82 4.25 15.53 -2.01
C TYR A 82 3.55 16.57 -1.15
N HIS A 83 2.57 17.25 -1.75
CA HIS A 83 1.68 18.19 -1.12
C HIS A 83 0.23 17.88 -1.53
N ILE A 84 -0.70 18.00 -0.58
CA ILE A 84 -2.13 17.76 -0.81
C ILE A 84 -2.90 19.02 -0.45
N GLU A 85 -3.55 19.60 -1.46
CA GLU A 85 -4.50 20.68 -1.28
C GLU A 85 -5.93 20.14 -1.25
N VAL A 86 -6.74 20.65 -0.33
CA VAL A 86 -8.17 20.37 -0.27
C VAL A 86 -8.88 21.60 -0.80
N ASN A 87 -9.52 21.45 -1.96
CA ASN A 87 -10.23 22.51 -2.66
C ASN A 87 -11.74 22.38 -2.44
N GLY A 88 -12.44 23.52 -2.50
CA GLY A 88 -13.91 23.58 -2.37
C GLY A 88 -14.45 23.83 -0.96
N LEU A 89 -13.61 23.74 0.08
CA LEU A 89 -14.00 24.10 1.45
C LEU A 89 -13.79 25.60 1.73
N PRO A 90 -14.70 26.26 2.47
CA PRO A 90 -14.51 27.64 2.92
C PRO A 90 -13.26 27.83 3.77
N ASN A 91 -12.85 29.09 3.94
CA ASN A 91 -11.76 29.45 4.85
C ASN A 91 -12.17 29.20 6.31
N GLY A 92 -11.20 28.85 7.17
CA GLY A 92 -11.40 28.61 8.60
C GLY A 92 -11.55 27.15 9.03
N PHE A 93 -11.86 26.22 8.11
CA PHE A 93 -12.05 24.80 8.43
C PHE A 93 -10.76 23.97 8.37
N ASN A 94 -9.72 24.41 9.08
CA ASN A 94 -8.40 23.78 9.02
C ASN A 94 -8.40 22.33 9.54
N GLU A 95 -9.17 22.03 10.58
CA GLU A 95 -9.28 20.68 11.13
C GLU A 95 -9.89 19.69 10.12
N ILE A 96 -11.00 20.09 9.47
CA ILE A 96 -11.67 19.27 8.45
C ILE A 96 -10.74 19.08 7.26
N LYS A 97 -10.05 20.14 6.80
CA LYS A 97 -9.03 20.03 5.74
C LYS A 97 -7.95 19.02 6.13
N GLN A 98 -7.47 19.04 7.37
CA GLN A 98 -6.46 18.09 7.83
C GLN A 98 -6.98 16.65 7.89
N GLN A 99 -8.21 16.43 8.35
CA GLN A 99 -8.84 15.11 8.34
C GLN A 99 -8.99 14.56 6.91
N LEU A 100 -9.45 15.40 5.98
CA LEU A 100 -9.58 15.03 4.57
C LEU A 100 -8.23 14.74 3.92
N ARG A 101 -7.16 15.49 4.25
CA ARG A 101 -5.79 15.16 3.80
C ARG A 101 -5.35 13.79 4.31
N ASN A 102 -5.59 13.50 5.59
CA ASN A 102 -5.25 12.22 6.21
C ASN A 102 -6.03 11.05 5.57
N LEU A 103 -7.27 11.29 5.12
CA LEU A 103 -8.09 10.31 4.41
C LEU A 103 -7.48 9.91 3.06
N ILE A 104 -6.94 10.89 2.30
CA ILE A 104 -6.38 10.67 0.96
C ILE A 104 -4.94 10.19 0.98
N LYS A 105 -4.14 10.58 1.98
CA LYS A 105 -2.71 10.26 2.03
C LYS A 105 -2.39 8.77 1.77
N PRO A 106 -3.05 7.78 2.40
CA PRO A 106 -2.79 6.36 2.12
C PRO A 106 -3.19 5.92 0.70
N ARG A 107 -4.03 6.69 0.02
CA ARG A 107 -4.51 6.39 -1.35
C ARG A 107 -3.48 6.78 -2.40
N LEU A 108 -2.44 7.53 -2.03
CA LEU A 108 -1.33 7.86 -2.93
C LEU A 108 -0.52 6.63 -3.32
N ASP A 109 -0.51 5.58 -2.49
CA ASP A 109 0.18 4.32 -2.80
C ASP A 109 -0.44 3.60 -4.03
N PHE A 110 -1.68 3.92 -4.41
CA PHE A 110 -2.28 3.42 -5.67
C PHE A 110 -1.70 4.11 -6.92
N VAL A 111 -1.15 5.31 -6.76
CA VAL A 111 -0.59 6.10 -7.86
C VAL A 111 0.91 5.88 -7.95
N ILE A 112 1.58 5.92 -6.79
CA ILE A 112 3.03 5.81 -6.68
C ILE A 112 3.33 4.79 -5.58
N PRO A 113 3.35 3.50 -5.92
CA PRO A 113 3.59 2.43 -4.96
C PRO A 113 4.98 2.53 -4.34
N GLN A 114 5.05 2.37 -3.03
CA GLN A 114 6.31 2.33 -2.30
C GLN A 114 7.04 1.01 -2.55
N LYS A 115 8.37 1.05 -2.49
CA LYS A 115 9.22 -0.14 -2.57
C LYS A 115 9.10 -0.95 -1.29
N LEU A 116 9.00 -2.27 -1.44
CA LEU A 116 8.81 -3.19 -0.33
C LEU A 116 10.04 -3.26 0.57
N LEU A 117 11.24 -3.15 -0.02
CA LEU A 117 12.50 -3.22 0.71
C LEU A 117 12.60 -2.15 1.80
N ASP A 118 12.13 -0.93 1.53
CA ASP A 118 12.18 0.18 2.48
C ASP A 118 11.32 -0.10 3.72
N GLY A 119 10.19 -0.80 3.55
CA GLY A 119 9.29 -1.17 4.64
C GLY A 119 9.83 -2.25 5.58
N VAL A 120 10.76 -3.09 5.11
CA VAL A 120 11.31 -4.23 5.87
C VAL A 120 12.79 -4.06 6.25
N ARG A 121 13.43 -2.95 5.87
CA ARG A 121 14.87 -2.70 6.05
C ARG A 121 15.37 -2.89 7.48
N SER A 122 14.52 -2.61 8.47
CA SER A 122 14.88 -2.64 9.89
C SER A 122 14.50 -3.94 10.61
N TYR A 123 14.04 -4.95 9.87
CA TYR A 123 13.68 -6.26 10.39
C TYR A 123 14.79 -7.27 10.08
N ASP A 124 14.89 -8.30 10.91
CA ASP A 124 15.76 -9.44 10.59
C ASP A 124 15.07 -10.33 9.56
N LEU A 125 15.76 -10.56 8.44
CA LEU A 125 15.20 -11.29 7.31
C LEU A 125 15.67 -12.74 7.31
N SER A 126 14.75 -13.63 6.99
CA SER A 126 15.01 -15.04 6.73
C SER A 126 14.21 -15.51 5.52
N MET A 127 14.72 -16.52 4.82
CA MET A 127 14.07 -17.07 3.64
C MET A 127 13.85 -18.57 3.79
N SER A 128 12.72 -19.03 3.29
CA SER A 128 12.38 -20.45 3.14
C SER A 128 11.66 -20.65 1.82
N LYS A 129 11.56 -21.89 1.36
CA LYS A 129 10.85 -22.27 0.13
C LYS A 129 9.82 -23.34 0.45
N SER A 130 8.63 -23.21 -0.12
CA SER A 130 7.55 -24.19 -0.02
C SER A 130 6.98 -24.46 -1.40
N GLY A 131 7.39 -25.57 -2.03
CA GLY A 131 7.09 -25.83 -3.43
C GLY A 131 7.66 -24.74 -4.34
N ASN A 132 6.84 -24.16 -5.21
CA ASN A 132 7.24 -23.07 -6.12
C ASN A 132 7.06 -21.66 -5.51
N VAL A 133 6.94 -21.58 -4.19
CA VAL A 133 6.72 -20.31 -3.47
C VAL A 133 7.93 -20.03 -2.58
N ASN A 134 8.52 -18.86 -2.79
CA ASN A 134 9.55 -18.30 -1.94
C ASN A 134 8.88 -17.51 -0.81
N ILE A 135 9.27 -17.80 0.43
CA ILE A 135 8.70 -17.19 1.63
C ILE A 135 9.80 -16.41 2.33
N VAL A 136 9.66 -15.09 2.40
CA VAL A 136 10.53 -14.21 3.18
C VAL A 136 9.82 -13.85 4.47
N LYS A 137 10.47 -14.10 5.61
CA LYS A 137 9.98 -13.70 6.93
C LYS A 137 10.87 -12.59 7.48
N ALA A 138 10.26 -11.49 7.91
CA ALA A 138 10.90 -10.35 8.54
C ALA A 138 10.42 -10.26 10.00
N GLU A 139 11.32 -10.32 10.98
CA GLU A 139 10.98 -10.38 12.41
C GLU A 139 11.63 -9.25 13.20
N ASP A 140 10.85 -8.63 14.11
CA ASP A 140 11.33 -7.64 15.07
C ASP A 140 11.75 -8.34 16.37
N LYS A 141 13.04 -8.63 16.50
CA LYS A 141 13.58 -9.32 17.70
C LYS A 141 13.44 -8.50 18.99
N THR A 142 13.28 -7.18 18.90
CA THR A 142 13.12 -6.34 20.09
C THR A 142 11.68 -6.33 20.61
N HIS A 143 10.71 -6.79 19.81
CA HIS A 143 9.28 -6.76 20.12
C HIS A 143 8.76 -5.36 20.50
N THR A 144 9.44 -4.32 20.03
CA THR A 144 9.07 -2.93 20.32
C THR A 144 8.20 -2.33 19.23
N ARG A 145 8.18 -2.96 18.05
CA ARG A 145 7.40 -2.47 16.91
C ARG A 145 5.93 -2.86 17.04
N GLN A 146 5.08 -2.09 16.38
CA GLN A 146 3.66 -2.39 16.29
C GLN A 146 3.39 -3.66 15.47
N VAL A 147 4.23 -3.93 14.46
CA VAL A 147 4.20 -5.16 13.66
C VAL A 147 5.43 -5.97 14.05
N ASN A 148 5.21 -7.15 14.62
CA ASN A 148 6.28 -8.01 15.13
C ASN A 148 6.85 -8.93 14.04
N GLU A 149 6.00 -9.34 13.10
CA GLU A 149 6.37 -10.26 12.05
C GLU A 149 5.69 -9.87 10.74
N ILE A 150 6.46 -9.94 9.65
CA ILE A 150 5.98 -9.79 8.28
C ILE A 150 6.36 -11.07 7.53
N GLN A 151 5.41 -11.64 6.80
CA GLN A 151 5.61 -12.78 5.93
C GLN A 151 5.22 -12.39 4.50
N LEU A 152 6.16 -12.55 3.58
CA LEU A 152 6.02 -12.23 2.17
C LEU A 152 6.10 -13.52 1.37
N LYS A 153 5.13 -13.76 0.48
CA LYS A 153 5.14 -14.93 -0.41
C LYS A 153 5.25 -14.49 -1.86
N PHE A 154 6.23 -15.04 -2.56
CA PHE A 154 6.51 -14.77 -3.96
C PHE A 154 6.46 -16.04 -4.79
N GLU A 155 5.93 -15.95 -6.01
CA GLU A 155 6.14 -16.97 -7.04
C GLU A 155 7.58 -16.91 -7.57
N GLU A 156 8.03 -17.97 -8.25
CA GLU A 156 9.37 -18.03 -8.86
C GLU A 156 9.62 -16.93 -9.90
N ASN A 157 8.56 -16.39 -10.52
CA ASN A 157 8.63 -15.29 -11.49
C ASN A 157 8.75 -13.89 -10.85
N GLY A 158 8.90 -13.81 -9.52
CA GLY A 158 9.00 -12.56 -8.76
C GLY A 158 7.66 -11.91 -8.40
N LYS A 159 6.53 -12.49 -8.81
CA LYS A 159 5.18 -11.98 -8.48
C LYS A 159 4.87 -12.19 -6.99
N MET A 160 4.40 -11.16 -6.30
CA MET A 160 3.97 -11.27 -4.91
C MET A 160 2.52 -11.77 -4.83
N ILE A 161 2.31 -12.82 -4.03
CA ILE A 161 0.99 -13.45 -3.85
C ILE A 161 0.35 -12.97 -2.55
N GLU A 162 1.16 -12.86 -1.49
CA GLU A 162 0.69 -12.60 -0.14
C GLU A 162 1.68 -11.72 0.63
N TYR A 163 1.14 -10.73 1.33
CA TYR A 163 1.82 -9.91 2.31
C TYR A 163 1.05 -10.03 3.62
N LYS A 164 1.61 -10.72 4.61
CA LYS A 164 0.98 -10.98 5.90
C LYS A 164 1.74 -10.25 6.99
N THR A 165 1.03 -9.60 7.89
CA THR A 165 1.57 -8.94 9.07
C THR A 165 0.93 -9.49 10.32
N SER A 166 1.74 -9.68 11.35
CA SER A 166 1.30 -10.17 12.65
C SER A 166 1.71 -9.17 13.73
N SER A 167 0.75 -8.83 14.59
CA SER A 167 0.91 -7.95 15.73
C SER A 167 0.23 -8.56 16.95
N PRO A 168 0.51 -8.10 18.18
CA PRO A 168 -0.20 -8.58 19.36
C PRO A 168 -1.72 -8.39 19.29
N VAL A 169 -2.19 -7.40 18.53
CA VAL A 169 -3.61 -7.06 18.41
C VAL A 169 -4.33 -7.81 17.29
N GLY A 170 -3.59 -8.50 16.40
CA GLY A 170 -4.19 -9.25 15.30
C GLY A 170 -3.26 -9.51 14.13
N VAL A 171 -3.84 -10.12 13.10
CA VAL A 171 -3.15 -10.51 11.86
C VAL A 171 -3.84 -9.83 10.69
N SER A 172 -3.07 -9.28 9.76
CA SER A 172 -3.59 -8.76 8.49
C SER A 172 -2.91 -9.48 7.33
N THR A 173 -3.71 -10.06 6.44
CA THR A 173 -3.25 -10.75 5.23
C THR A 173 -3.70 -9.96 4.01
N THR A 174 -2.76 -9.54 3.18
CA THR A 174 -3.01 -8.88 1.91
C THR A 174 -2.71 -9.82 0.77
N THR A 175 -3.64 -9.99 -0.15
CA THR A 175 -3.45 -10.76 -1.39
C THR A 175 -3.63 -9.87 -2.61
N PHE A 176 -2.90 -10.19 -3.68
CA PHE A 176 -2.81 -9.35 -4.88
C PHE A 176 -3.24 -10.13 -6.13
N GLU A 177 -4.18 -9.59 -6.87
CA GLU A 177 -4.43 -9.99 -8.26
C GLU A 177 -3.65 -9.01 -9.15
N GLN A 178 -2.63 -9.52 -9.83
CA GLN A 178 -1.72 -8.71 -10.63
C GLN A 178 -1.68 -9.20 -12.08
N SER A 179 -1.62 -8.26 -13.01
CA SER A 179 -1.40 -8.52 -14.43
C SER A 179 -0.34 -7.60 -15.01
N LYS A 180 0.15 -7.96 -16.20
CA LYS A 180 1.04 -7.12 -16.98
C LYS A 180 0.22 -6.32 -17.97
N LYS A 181 0.46 -5.03 -18.05
CA LYS A 181 -0.21 -4.11 -18.98
C LYS A 181 0.76 -3.62 -20.06
N ASN A 182 0.27 -3.17 -21.20
CA ASN A 182 1.13 -2.71 -22.29
C ASN A 182 2.04 -1.52 -21.88
N TRP A 183 1.53 -0.60 -21.07
CA TRP A 183 2.28 0.54 -20.52
C TRP A 183 3.20 0.17 -19.34
N SER A 184 3.09 -1.04 -18.81
CA SER A 184 3.83 -1.47 -17.62
C SER A 184 5.24 -2.00 -17.93
N HIS A 185 5.68 -2.01 -19.20
CA HIS A 185 7.00 -2.51 -19.61
C HIS A 185 7.30 -3.93 -19.08
N ASN A 186 6.32 -4.85 -19.24
CA ASN A 186 6.40 -6.24 -18.79
C ASN A 186 6.51 -6.41 -17.24
N LYS A 187 6.16 -5.38 -16.47
CA LYS A 187 6.11 -5.40 -14.99
C LYS A 187 4.73 -5.75 -14.46
N TRP A 188 4.68 -6.29 -13.25
CA TRP A 188 3.43 -6.59 -12.57
C TRP A 188 2.77 -5.32 -12.04
N VAL A 189 1.46 -5.23 -12.24
CA VAL A 189 0.61 -4.14 -11.75
C VAL A 189 -0.53 -4.77 -10.96
N ALA A 190 -0.86 -4.23 -9.78
CA ALA A 190 -2.02 -4.68 -9.03
C ALA A 190 -3.32 -4.19 -9.69
N ASP A 191 -4.19 -5.12 -10.11
CA ASP A 191 -5.55 -4.81 -10.54
C ASP A 191 -6.52 -4.83 -9.36
N LYS A 192 -6.25 -5.72 -8.39
CA LYS A 192 -7.07 -5.86 -7.19
C LYS A 192 -6.23 -6.26 -5.98
N ILE A 193 -6.52 -5.62 -4.85
CA ILE A 193 -5.86 -5.83 -3.57
C ILE A 193 -6.93 -6.20 -2.55
N ILE A 194 -6.76 -7.34 -1.89
CA ILE A 194 -7.68 -7.82 -0.87
C ILE A 194 -6.92 -7.88 0.46
N VAL A 195 -7.36 -7.09 1.43
CA VAL A 195 -6.82 -7.08 2.79
C VAL A 195 -7.85 -7.73 3.71
N GLU A 196 -7.50 -8.83 4.37
CA GLU A 196 -8.28 -9.43 5.44
C GLU A 196 -7.55 -9.22 6.77
N SER A 197 -8.18 -8.50 7.69
CA SER A 197 -7.67 -8.18 9.03
C SER A 197 -8.51 -8.89 10.08
N ILE A 198 -7.87 -9.70 10.92
CA ILE A 198 -8.51 -10.47 11.98
C ILE A 198 -8.05 -9.92 13.34
N GLN A 199 -9.01 -9.47 14.14
CA GLN A 199 -8.79 -8.94 15.49
C GLN A 199 -9.81 -9.57 16.44
N GLY A 200 -9.37 -10.59 17.20
CA GLY A 200 -10.27 -11.38 18.05
C GLY A 200 -11.37 -12.07 17.24
N ILE A 201 -12.62 -11.69 17.48
CA ILE A 201 -13.79 -12.21 16.76
C ILE A 201 -14.18 -11.37 15.53
N GLN A 202 -13.57 -10.21 15.35
CA GLN A 202 -13.87 -9.29 14.25
C GLN A 202 -12.98 -9.57 13.06
N ILE A 203 -13.57 -9.57 11.87
CA ILE A 203 -12.89 -9.73 10.59
C ILE A 203 -13.26 -8.53 9.73
N GLY A 204 -12.27 -7.72 9.37
CA GLY A 204 -12.41 -6.66 8.38
C GLY A 204 -11.87 -7.13 7.05
N LYS A 205 -12.63 -6.96 5.97
CA LYS A 205 -12.18 -7.28 4.61
C LYS A 205 -12.29 -6.06 3.72
N VAL A 206 -11.16 -5.58 3.21
CA VAL A 206 -11.09 -4.45 2.28
C VAL A 206 -10.70 -4.97 0.91
N ILE A 207 -11.53 -4.71 -0.09
CA ILE A 207 -11.29 -5.10 -1.48
C ILE A 207 -11.13 -3.81 -2.28
N SER A 208 -9.94 -3.57 -2.79
CA SER A 208 -9.63 -2.42 -3.64
C SER A 208 -9.46 -2.89 -5.07
N SER A 209 -10.32 -2.44 -5.98
CA SER A 209 -10.25 -2.72 -7.42
C SER A 209 -9.80 -1.46 -8.15
N ILE A 210 -8.76 -1.58 -8.99
CA ILE A 210 -8.08 -0.45 -9.63
C ILE A 210 -8.29 -0.51 -11.14
N THR A 211 -8.82 0.57 -11.70
CA THR A 211 -8.89 0.79 -13.14
C THR A 211 -7.85 1.83 -13.51
N TYR A 212 -7.10 1.58 -14.58
CA TYR A 212 -5.99 2.43 -15.02
C TYR A 212 -6.28 3.08 -16.36
N LEU A 213 -5.75 4.29 -16.55
CA LEU A 213 -5.62 4.96 -17.83
C LEU A 213 -4.13 5.12 -18.18
N ASN A 214 -3.83 5.32 -19.47
CA ASN A 214 -2.48 5.63 -19.93
C ASN A 214 -2.37 7.14 -20.18
N GLU A 215 -1.61 7.84 -19.35
CA GLU A 215 -1.36 9.27 -19.49
C GLU A 215 0.15 9.52 -19.64
N GLY A 216 0.55 10.21 -20.71
CA GLY A 216 1.96 10.55 -20.92
C GLY A 216 2.90 9.35 -20.99
N GLY A 217 2.40 8.16 -21.33
CA GLY A 217 3.17 6.90 -21.35
C GLY A 217 3.22 6.16 -20.01
N PHE A 218 2.54 6.65 -18.97
CA PHE A 218 2.47 6.02 -17.65
C PHE A 218 1.08 5.47 -17.39
N GLY A 219 1.01 4.29 -16.75
CA GLY A 219 -0.26 3.78 -16.25
C GLY A 219 -0.57 4.40 -14.90
N LEU A 220 -1.62 5.21 -14.86
CA LEU A 220 -2.07 5.90 -13.66
C LEU A 220 -3.51 5.47 -13.35
N PRO A 221 -3.93 5.42 -12.07
CA PRO A 221 -5.28 5.02 -11.73
C PRO A 221 -6.27 6.04 -12.30
N GLU A 222 -7.35 5.57 -12.90
CA GLU A 222 -8.52 6.36 -13.28
C GLU A 222 -9.58 6.30 -12.18
N LYS A 223 -9.79 5.09 -11.67
CA LYS A 223 -10.82 4.80 -10.67
C LYS A 223 -10.29 3.75 -9.70
N VAL A 224 -10.49 3.98 -8.41
CA VAL A 224 -10.29 2.97 -7.37
C VAL A 224 -11.61 2.77 -6.64
N GLU A 225 -12.12 1.55 -6.70
CA GLU A 225 -13.32 1.14 -5.98
C GLU A 225 -12.91 0.33 -4.75
N ILE A 226 -13.29 0.81 -3.57
CA ILE A 226 -12.99 0.17 -2.29
C ILE A 226 -14.29 -0.34 -1.69
N VAL A 227 -14.39 -1.65 -1.50
CA VAL A 227 -15.47 -2.30 -0.77
C VAL A 227 -14.93 -2.78 0.56
N THR A 228 -15.50 -2.30 1.66
CA THR A 228 -15.15 -2.69 3.02
C THR A 228 -16.28 -3.54 3.58
N LYS A 229 -15.97 -4.75 4.05
CA LYS A 229 -16.90 -5.65 4.73
C LYS A 229 -16.47 -5.84 6.18
N HIS A 230 -17.42 -5.75 7.08
CA HIS A 230 -17.23 -6.04 8.50
C HIS A 230 -17.96 -7.32 8.85
N GLU A 231 -17.22 -8.31 9.33
CA GLU A 231 -17.73 -9.62 9.70
C GLU A 231 -17.42 -9.93 11.17
N ILE A 232 -18.27 -10.72 11.83
CA ILE A 232 -17.97 -11.31 13.14
C ILE A 232 -18.03 -12.83 13.08
N VAL A 233 -17.18 -13.47 13.87
CA VAL A 233 -17.25 -14.92 14.09
C VAL A 233 -18.18 -15.20 15.27
N ALA A 234 -19.31 -15.84 14.98
CA ALA A 234 -20.27 -16.27 16.00
C ALA A 234 -20.32 -17.81 16.08
N PRO A 235 -20.43 -18.39 17.29
CA PRO A 235 -20.68 -19.82 17.44
C PRO A 235 -22.14 -20.13 17.07
N GLU A 236 -22.35 -21.02 16.10
CA GLU A 236 -23.65 -21.62 15.80
C GLU A 236 -23.52 -23.14 15.73
N LYS A 237 -24.28 -23.85 16.60
CA LYS A 237 -24.45 -25.32 16.57
C LYS A 237 -23.14 -26.07 16.21
N ASP A 238 -22.11 -25.85 17.04
CA ASP A 238 -20.77 -26.48 16.94
C ASP A 238 -19.88 -26.04 15.76
N LYS A 239 -20.24 -24.99 15.03
CA LYS A 239 -19.39 -24.37 14.00
C LYS A 239 -19.19 -22.88 14.22
N LYS A 240 -17.99 -22.40 13.90
CA LYS A 240 -17.70 -20.96 13.80
C LYS A 240 -18.21 -20.46 12.45
N VAL A 241 -19.23 -19.60 12.45
CA VAL A 241 -19.79 -19.02 11.23
C VAL A 241 -19.42 -17.53 11.16
N ARG A 242 -18.99 -17.06 9.98
CA ARG A 242 -18.74 -15.63 9.71
C ARG A 242 -20.07 -14.96 9.34
N LYS A 243 -20.46 -13.93 10.08
CA LYS A 243 -21.67 -13.13 9.80
C LYS A 243 -21.27 -11.74 9.35
N ASN A 244 -21.75 -11.31 8.18
CA ASN A 244 -21.57 -9.94 7.70
C ASN A 244 -22.48 -8.99 8.49
N ILE A 245 -21.91 -7.91 9.00
CA ILE A 245 -22.59 -6.85 9.76
C ILE A 245 -22.79 -5.61 8.91
N ALA A 246 -21.80 -5.24 8.10
CA ALA A 246 -21.83 -4.01 7.31
C ALA A 246 -20.98 -4.16 6.05
N GLU A 247 -21.42 -3.48 4.99
CA GLU A 247 -20.69 -3.37 3.73
C GLU A 247 -20.76 -1.93 3.23
N ASP A 248 -19.60 -1.30 3.10
CA ASP A 248 -19.46 0.06 2.60
C ASP A 248 -18.70 0.07 1.28
N LYS A 249 -19.13 0.92 0.36
CA LYS A 249 -18.49 1.11 -0.93
C LYS A 249 -18.10 2.57 -1.12
N ILE A 250 -16.83 2.80 -1.43
CA ILE A 250 -16.27 4.12 -1.72
C ILE A 250 -15.59 4.09 -3.07
N ILE A 251 -15.87 5.08 -3.91
CA ILE A 251 -15.24 5.23 -5.23
C ILE A 251 -14.38 6.50 -5.21
N TYR A 252 -13.11 6.33 -5.56
CA TYR A 252 -12.16 7.40 -5.82
C TYR A 252 -12.00 7.55 -7.33
N LYS A 253 -12.15 8.76 -7.85
CA LYS A 253 -11.95 9.10 -9.26
C LYS A 253 -10.74 10.02 -9.37
N PHE A 254 -9.81 9.66 -10.24
CA PHE A 254 -8.56 10.35 -10.45
C PHE A 254 -8.60 11.00 -11.83
N SER A 255 -8.14 12.24 -11.94
CA SER A 255 -8.30 13.02 -13.16
C SER A 255 -7.29 14.16 -13.27
N LYS A 256 -7.26 14.82 -14.44
CA LYS A 256 -6.43 15.99 -14.73
C LYS A 256 -4.94 15.78 -14.41
N TYR A 257 -4.43 14.66 -14.88
CA TYR A 257 -3.02 14.34 -14.76
C TYR A 257 -2.16 15.32 -15.56
N MET A 258 -1.12 15.85 -14.92
CA MET A 258 -0.04 16.60 -15.55
C MET A 258 1.26 15.89 -15.20
N VAL A 259 1.87 15.25 -16.20
CA VAL A 259 3.06 14.42 -16.06
C VAL A 259 4.28 15.21 -16.51
N ASN A 260 5.29 15.30 -15.64
CA ASN A 260 6.58 15.92 -15.92
C ASN A 260 6.52 17.37 -16.44
N THR A 261 5.47 18.12 -16.08
CA THR A 261 5.30 19.53 -16.51
C THR A 261 6.05 20.52 -15.61
N GLY A 262 6.54 20.08 -14.45
CA GLY A 262 7.16 20.95 -13.44
C GLY A 262 6.16 21.70 -12.56
N SER A 263 4.86 21.40 -12.72
CA SER A 263 3.78 22.04 -11.97
C SER A 263 3.86 21.71 -10.48
N ALA A 264 4.16 20.45 -10.14
CA ALA A 264 4.27 20.03 -8.74
C ALA A 264 5.49 20.64 -8.06
N LYS A 265 6.64 20.66 -8.74
CA LYS A 265 7.86 21.31 -8.25
C LYS A 265 7.64 22.78 -7.93
N LYS A 266 6.97 23.51 -8.82
CA LYS A 266 6.69 24.93 -8.60
C LYS A 266 5.83 25.17 -7.36
N GLU A 267 4.83 24.33 -7.12
CA GLU A 267 3.92 24.52 -6.00
C GLU A 267 4.55 24.13 -4.66
N ILE A 268 5.26 23.01 -4.62
CA ILE A 268 5.97 22.55 -3.41
C ILE A 268 7.02 23.58 -2.97
N LEU A 269 7.74 24.21 -3.91
CA LEU A 269 8.75 25.22 -3.60
C LEU A 269 8.16 26.56 -3.14
N LYS A 270 6.93 26.91 -3.52
CA LYS A 270 6.26 28.12 -3.02
C LYS A 270 5.72 27.97 -1.59
N GLY A 271 5.44 26.75 -1.18
CA GLY A 271 4.94 26.42 0.16
C GLY A 271 6.04 26.24 1.21
N GLN A 272 7.31 26.39 0.84
CA GLN A 272 8.48 26.45 1.72
C GLN A 272 8.84 27.90 2.01
#